data_AF-A0A261FJQ6-F1
#
_entry.id   AF-A0A261FJQ6-F1
#
_cell.length_a   1.000
_cell.length_b   1.000
_cell.length_c   1.000
_cell.angle_alpha   90.00
_cell.angle_beta   90.00
_cell.angle_gamma   90.00
#
_symmetry.space_group_name_H-M   'P 1'
#
loop_
_entity.id
_entity.type
_entity.pdbx_description
1 polymer ?
#
loop_
_entity_poly.entity_id
_entity_poly.type
_entity_poly.pdbx_seq_one_letter_code
_entity_poly.pdbx_strand_id
1 'polypeptide(L)'
;MTDEKDMKGAEPEKTSSVDAGAEGTGSAPDSKRPKWLIPAIAAACVVVVAAAGIGGWTAWHHAQLSEAKSACAEASDTVRVAMNKYNTLLNGDAADAAETSEDVVADAAVLEDLATAIDAEAPSYAGCTAASASGLDEAAASLAEASEWYETHTKSLQAAVDAVDASVLDKTVSDARTLLDSTDGKVQDKSTREALEKAIGERDADAIAQAVKAVNASVKAKEEADRKAQEEAEAEAAAQAQAEAEAAAQAQAQAQQYSYGQSYTPSYSYGTGGYSGGTSSGGSTSSGSTSGGSSGWNGYQGDGTGNQGGAPGGVIPPNVAG
;
A
#
# COMPACT_ATOMS: atom_id res chain seq x y z
N MET A 1 -66.29 5.96 15.95
CA MET A 1 -66.21 7.07 16.91
C MET A 1 -65.82 8.28 16.07
N THR A 2 -66.77 9.04 15.49
CA THR A 2 -67.54 10.15 16.16
C THR A 2 -66.56 11.17 16.75
N ASP A 3 -66.47 12.43 16.32
CA ASP A 3 -67.45 13.49 16.08
C ASP A 3 -66.70 14.58 15.26
N GLU A 4 -67.20 15.26 14.23
CA GLU A 4 -68.43 16.04 14.03
C GLU A 4 -68.59 17.28 14.95
N LYS A 5 -69.01 18.39 14.32
CA LYS A 5 -69.61 19.63 14.86
C LYS A 5 -68.69 20.80 15.20
N ASP A 6 -69.01 22.05 14.87
CA ASP A 6 -70.06 22.67 14.03
C ASP A 6 -69.81 24.19 14.06
N MET A 7 -70.01 24.87 12.93
CA MET A 7 -70.58 26.22 12.82
C MET A 7 -70.79 26.45 11.31
N LYS A 8 -71.93 26.14 10.67
CA LYS A 8 -73.36 26.42 10.92
C LYS A 8 -73.70 27.92 10.91
N GLY A 9 -74.35 28.32 9.81
CA GLY A 9 -75.06 29.57 9.57
C GLY A 9 -75.19 29.84 8.06
N ALA A 10 -75.89 29.00 7.30
CA ALA A 10 -77.31 29.17 6.87
C ALA A 10 -77.51 30.40 5.96
N GLU A 11 -77.53 30.27 4.62
CA GLU A 11 -78.69 29.98 3.71
C GLU A 11 -79.72 31.13 3.57
N PRO A 12 -80.57 31.20 2.52
CA PRO A 12 -80.53 30.65 1.15
C PRO A 12 -80.98 31.68 0.07
N GLU A 13 -80.82 31.43 -1.23
CA GLU A 13 -81.86 31.03 -2.20
C GLU A 13 -81.23 31.26 -3.59
N LYS A 14 -81.46 30.51 -4.68
CA LYS A 14 -82.65 29.79 -5.11
C LYS A 14 -82.26 28.82 -6.26
N THR A 15 -82.64 27.55 -6.12
CA THR A 15 -83.41 26.72 -7.10
C THR A 15 -83.03 26.75 -8.59
N SER A 16 -83.03 25.68 -9.37
CA SER A 16 -83.30 24.26 -9.19
C SER A 16 -82.83 23.59 -10.48
N SER A 17 -82.26 22.38 -10.35
CA SER A 17 -82.13 21.39 -11.42
C SER A 17 -83.51 21.05 -12.01
N VAL A 18 -83.62 20.66 -13.29
CA VAL A 18 -84.11 19.34 -13.77
C VAL A 18 -83.75 19.13 -15.26
N ASP A 19 -83.18 17.96 -15.55
CA ASP A 19 -83.05 17.32 -16.87
C ASP A 19 -84.33 16.53 -17.23
N ALA A 20 -84.88 16.71 -18.44
CA ALA A 20 -85.61 15.66 -19.18
C ALA A 20 -86.07 16.20 -20.54
N GLY A 21 -85.87 15.39 -21.58
CA GLY A 21 -86.20 15.71 -22.96
C GLY A 21 -87.64 15.41 -23.41
N ALA A 22 -87.76 15.45 -24.75
CA ALA A 22 -88.81 14.97 -25.63
C ALA A 22 -90.06 15.85 -25.89
N GLU A 23 -90.00 16.48 -27.07
CA GLU A 23 -91.01 16.52 -28.15
C GLU A 23 -92.43 17.07 -27.91
N GLY A 24 -92.81 18.03 -28.78
CA GLY A 24 -94.16 18.03 -29.38
C GLY A 24 -94.96 19.33 -29.42
N THR A 25 -94.84 20.04 -30.56
CA THR A 25 -95.87 20.87 -31.22
C THR A 25 -96.21 22.26 -30.66
N GLY A 26 -96.27 23.24 -31.58
CA GLY A 26 -97.10 24.43 -31.39
C GLY A 26 -96.48 25.76 -31.84
N SER A 27 -96.58 26.03 -33.14
CA SER A 27 -96.71 27.37 -33.72
C SER A 27 -95.48 28.30 -33.69
N ALA A 28 -94.83 28.38 -34.85
CA ALA A 28 -94.10 29.58 -35.25
C ALA A 28 -95.04 30.80 -35.22
N PRO A 29 -94.47 31.99 -34.94
CA PRO A 29 -94.60 33.05 -35.92
C PRO A 29 -93.23 33.45 -36.46
N ASP A 30 -93.27 33.84 -37.72
CA ASP A 30 -92.14 34.23 -38.54
C ASP A 30 -91.22 35.29 -37.92
N SER A 31 -90.03 34.81 -37.56
CA SER A 31 -88.77 35.17 -38.20
C SER A 31 -88.48 36.67 -38.48
N LYS A 32 -87.91 37.34 -37.48
CA LYS A 32 -86.70 38.14 -37.73
C LYS A 32 -85.62 37.72 -36.75
N ARG A 33 -84.95 36.60 -37.05
CA ARG A 33 -83.64 36.31 -36.45
C ARG A 33 -82.76 37.53 -36.75
N PRO A 34 -82.29 38.28 -35.75
CA PRO A 34 -81.42 39.40 -36.02
C PRO A 34 -80.21 38.87 -36.80
N LYS A 35 -79.95 39.40 -38.00
CA LYS A 35 -78.84 38.98 -38.86
C LYS A 35 -77.46 39.14 -38.19
N TRP A 36 -77.39 39.79 -37.02
CA TRP A 36 -76.21 39.96 -36.18
C TRP A 36 -75.96 38.82 -35.17
N LEU A 37 -76.95 37.95 -34.88
CA LEU A 37 -76.76 36.82 -33.95
C LEU A 37 -75.87 35.71 -34.52
N ILE A 38 -76.02 35.39 -35.81
CA ILE A 38 -75.20 34.39 -36.49
C ILE A 38 -73.71 34.77 -36.49
N PRO A 39 -73.30 36.01 -36.85
CA PRO A 39 -71.90 36.40 -36.75
C PRO A 39 -71.42 36.54 -35.29
N ALA A 40 -72.28 36.92 -34.34
CA ALA A 40 -71.91 37.00 -32.92
C ALA A 40 -71.62 35.61 -32.32
N ILE A 41 -72.44 34.60 -32.64
CA ILE A 41 -72.22 33.21 -32.20
C ILE A 41 -70.97 32.64 -32.88
N ALA A 42 -70.78 32.90 -34.18
CA ALA A 42 -69.57 32.47 -34.88
C ALA A 42 -68.30 33.09 -34.26
N ALA A 43 -68.33 34.38 -33.92
CA ALA A 43 -67.23 35.04 -33.23
C ALA A 43 -66.97 34.45 -31.84
N ALA A 44 -68.03 34.15 -31.07
CA ALA A 44 -67.90 33.50 -29.76
C ALA A 44 -67.27 32.10 -29.87
N CYS A 45 -67.68 31.29 -30.85
CA CYS A 45 -67.08 29.98 -31.09
C CYS A 45 -65.60 30.06 -31.45
N VAL A 46 -65.19 31.05 -32.25
CA VAL A 46 -63.76 31.26 -32.60
C VAL A 46 -62.94 31.60 -31.36
N VAL A 47 -63.47 32.43 -30.46
CA VAL A 47 -62.78 32.78 -29.20
C VAL A 47 -62.60 31.57 -28.29
N VAL A 48 -63.62 30.71 -28.18
CA VAL A 48 -63.53 29.48 -27.36
C VAL A 48 -62.50 28.51 -27.91
N VAL A 49 -62.46 28.31 -29.23
CA VAL A 49 -61.44 27.43 -29.88
C VAL A 49 -60.03 28.01 -29.72
N ALA A 50 -59.87 29.33 -29.88
CA ALA A 50 -58.59 30.00 -29.66
C ALA A 50 -58.12 29.87 -28.20
N ALA A 51 -59.01 30.06 -27.22
CA ALA A 51 -58.70 29.91 -25.81
C ALA A 51 -58.31 28.47 -25.44
N ALA A 52 -59.00 27.46 -25.99
CA ALA A 52 -58.67 26.05 -25.79
C ALA A 52 -57.31 25.68 -26.41
N GLY A 53 -57.01 26.20 -27.60
CA GLY A 53 -55.70 26.01 -28.24
C GLY A 53 -54.54 26.62 -27.44
N ILE A 54 -54.72 27.84 -26.93
CA ILE A 54 -53.71 28.51 -26.09
C ILE A 54 -53.57 27.79 -24.74
N GLY A 55 -54.66 27.38 -24.11
CA GLY A 55 -54.65 26.63 -22.84
C GLY A 55 -53.95 25.27 -22.97
N GLY A 56 -54.22 24.53 -24.04
CA GLY A 56 -53.54 23.25 -24.31
C GLY A 56 -52.05 23.41 -24.60
N TRP A 57 -51.67 24.41 -25.41
CA TRP A 57 -50.27 24.68 -25.74
C TRP A 57 -49.46 25.15 -24.52
N THR A 58 -50.04 26.00 -23.66
CA THR A 58 -49.41 26.45 -22.42
C THR A 58 -49.26 25.31 -21.40
N ALA A 59 -50.29 24.48 -21.22
CA ALA A 59 -50.20 23.30 -20.34
C ALA A 59 -49.14 22.30 -20.80
N TRP A 60 -49.06 22.04 -22.11
CA TRP A 60 -48.03 21.16 -22.69
C TRP A 60 -46.61 21.74 -22.54
N HIS A 61 -46.44 23.04 -22.78
CA HIS A 61 -45.14 23.72 -22.55
C HIS A 61 -44.73 23.72 -21.07
N HIS A 62 -45.69 23.89 -20.16
CA HIS A 62 -45.43 23.83 -18.72
C HIS A 62 -45.02 22.43 -18.27
N ALA A 63 -45.69 21.38 -18.79
CA ALA A 63 -45.32 19.99 -18.52
C ALA A 63 -43.90 19.69 -19.01
N GLN A 64 -43.59 19.99 -20.27
CA GLN A 64 -42.25 19.80 -20.85
C GLN A 64 -41.16 20.54 -20.08
N LEU A 65 -41.41 21.79 -19.71
CA LEU A 65 -40.46 22.59 -18.96
C LEU A 65 -40.27 22.08 -17.52
N SER A 66 -41.32 21.54 -16.90
CA SER A 66 -41.21 20.92 -15.57
C SER A 66 -40.40 19.62 -15.60
N GLU A 67 -40.57 18.81 -16.65
CA GLU A 67 -39.83 17.58 -16.87
C GLU A 67 -38.35 17.87 -17.11
N ALA A 68 -38.03 18.80 -18.02
CA ALA A 68 -36.66 19.23 -18.30
C ALA A 68 -35.96 19.84 -17.06
N LYS A 69 -36.70 20.57 -16.21
CA LYS A 69 -36.16 21.07 -14.93
C LYS A 69 -35.84 19.93 -13.96
N SER A 70 -36.72 18.93 -13.87
CA SER A 70 -36.51 17.76 -13.01
C SER A 70 -35.29 16.95 -13.49
N ALA A 71 -35.20 16.68 -14.79
CA ALA A 71 -34.08 15.96 -15.38
C ALA A 71 -32.75 16.70 -15.18
N CYS A 72 -32.73 18.03 -15.38
CA CYS A 72 -31.54 18.82 -15.12
C CYS A 72 -31.17 18.81 -13.62
N ALA A 73 -32.14 18.92 -12.72
CA ALA A 73 -31.88 18.85 -11.27
C ALA A 73 -31.27 17.49 -10.87
N GLU A 74 -31.79 16.38 -11.41
CA GLU A 74 -31.25 15.03 -11.19
C GLU A 74 -29.83 14.88 -11.75
N ALA A 75 -29.56 15.40 -12.95
CA ALA A 75 -28.21 15.43 -13.52
C ALA A 75 -27.25 16.26 -12.66
N SER A 76 -27.71 17.39 -12.14
CA SER A 76 -26.97 18.24 -11.20
C SER A 76 -26.62 17.49 -9.92
N ASP A 77 -27.59 16.81 -9.31
CA ASP A 77 -27.36 16.03 -8.09
C ASP A 77 -26.39 14.86 -8.34
N THR A 78 -26.50 14.20 -9.49
CA THR A 78 -25.60 13.12 -9.89
C THR A 78 -24.15 13.62 -10.00
N VAL A 79 -23.94 14.74 -10.70
CA VAL A 79 -22.61 15.38 -10.79
C VAL A 79 -22.10 15.78 -9.42
N ARG A 80 -22.94 16.35 -8.55
CA ARG A 80 -22.53 16.74 -7.19
C ARG A 80 -22.06 15.53 -6.38
N VAL A 81 -22.75 14.39 -6.48
CA VAL A 81 -22.33 13.14 -5.83
C VAL A 81 -21.00 12.64 -6.40
N ALA A 82 -20.84 12.65 -7.73
CA ALA A 82 -19.61 12.24 -8.38
C ALA A 82 -18.43 13.15 -8.00
N MET A 83 -18.64 14.47 -7.98
CA MET A 83 -17.69 15.48 -7.50
C MET A 83 -17.28 15.21 -6.05
N ASN A 84 -18.24 14.96 -5.16
CA ASN A 84 -17.93 14.70 -3.75
C ASN A 84 -17.08 13.44 -3.57
N LYS A 85 -17.38 12.36 -4.32
CA LYS A 85 -16.59 11.13 -4.31
C LYS A 85 -15.16 11.39 -4.79
N TYR A 86 -15.02 12.05 -5.94
CA TYR A 86 -13.72 12.42 -6.49
C TYR A 86 -12.91 13.27 -5.50
N ASN A 87 -13.51 14.33 -4.94
CA ASN A 87 -12.83 15.20 -3.97
C ASN A 87 -12.51 14.48 -2.66
N THR A 88 -13.34 13.55 -2.20
CA THR A 88 -13.03 12.76 -1.00
C THR A 88 -11.80 11.90 -1.22
N LEU A 89 -11.68 11.28 -2.39
CA LEU A 89 -10.50 10.49 -2.76
C LEU A 89 -9.27 11.38 -2.96
N LEU A 90 -9.44 12.49 -3.69
CA LEU A 90 -8.37 13.45 -4.01
C LEU A 90 -7.74 14.07 -2.76
N ASN A 91 -8.56 14.44 -1.77
CA ASN A 91 -8.09 15.07 -0.53
C ASN A 91 -7.89 14.07 0.62
N GLY A 92 -8.15 12.78 0.39
CA GLY A 92 -7.96 11.69 1.35
C GLY A 92 -6.86 10.77 0.85
N ASP A 93 -7.21 9.55 0.47
CA ASP A 93 -6.23 8.50 0.12
C ASP A 93 -5.23 8.93 -0.96
N ALA A 94 -5.62 9.75 -1.95
CA ALA A 94 -4.68 10.25 -2.96
C ALA A 94 -3.70 11.29 -2.41
N ALA A 95 -4.13 12.13 -1.48
CA ALA A 95 -3.25 13.07 -0.80
C ALA A 95 -2.27 12.32 0.11
N ASP A 96 -2.75 11.34 0.88
CA ASP A 96 -1.91 10.48 1.73
C ASP A 96 -0.90 9.70 0.87
N ALA A 97 -1.33 9.13 -0.25
CA ALA A 97 -0.44 8.43 -1.18
C ALA A 97 0.59 9.37 -1.82
N ALA A 98 0.25 10.65 -2.08
CA ALA A 98 1.18 11.63 -2.63
C ALA A 98 2.28 12.07 -1.66
N GLU A 99 2.12 11.83 -0.35
CA GLU A 99 3.18 12.03 0.65
C GLU A 99 4.22 10.91 0.65
N THR A 100 3.95 9.81 -0.06
CA THR A 100 4.86 8.66 -0.19
C THR A 100 6.14 9.08 -0.92
N SER A 101 7.30 8.74 -0.36
CA SER A 101 8.59 9.04 -0.95
C SER A 101 9.05 7.95 -1.94
N GLU A 102 9.90 8.34 -2.90
CA GLU A 102 10.44 7.41 -3.91
C GLU A 102 11.24 6.25 -3.30
N ASP A 103 11.81 6.40 -2.10
CA ASP A 103 12.62 5.36 -1.44
C ASP A 103 11.80 4.23 -0.81
N VAL A 104 10.51 4.46 -0.56
CA VAL A 104 9.60 3.47 0.05
C VAL A 104 8.77 2.70 -0.98
N VAL A 105 8.78 3.11 -2.25
CA VAL A 105 8.12 2.42 -3.36
C VAL A 105 9.10 1.51 -4.12
N ALA A 106 8.59 0.45 -4.74
CA ALA A 106 9.38 -0.46 -5.57
C ALA A 106 9.63 0.13 -6.96
N ASP A 107 8.65 0.86 -7.49
CA ASP A 107 8.67 1.57 -8.76
C ASP A 107 8.32 3.03 -8.49
N ALA A 108 9.24 3.96 -8.80
CA ALA A 108 9.02 5.39 -8.61
C ALA A 108 8.02 5.97 -9.62
N ALA A 109 7.82 5.33 -10.78
CA ALA A 109 6.91 5.81 -11.81
C ALA A 109 5.44 5.86 -11.33
N VAL A 110 5.07 5.04 -10.35
CA VAL A 110 3.72 5.06 -9.77
C VAL A 110 3.38 6.37 -9.08
N LEU A 111 4.38 7.10 -8.56
CA LEU A 111 4.19 8.42 -7.96
C LEU A 111 3.98 9.49 -9.04
N GLU A 112 4.63 9.36 -10.19
CA GLU A 112 4.40 10.22 -11.35
C GLU A 112 3.00 10.01 -11.95
N ASP A 113 2.56 8.75 -12.03
CA ASP A 113 1.21 8.39 -12.49
C ASP A 113 0.14 8.91 -11.52
N LEU A 114 0.37 8.81 -10.20
CA LEU A 114 -0.51 9.40 -9.20
C LEU A 114 -0.58 10.92 -9.33
N ALA A 115 0.57 11.60 -9.44
CA ALA A 115 0.61 13.05 -9.62
C ALA A 115 -0.16 13.48 -10.88
N THR A 116 0.01 12.76 -11.99
CA THR A 116 -0.72 13.00 -13.23
C THR A 116 -2.23 12.82 -13.06
N ALA A 117 -2.66 11.82 -12.29
CA ALA A 117 -4.08 11.60 -11.99
C ALA A 117 -4.69 12.69 -11.09
N ILE A 118 -3.91 13.23 -10.16
CA ILE A 118 -4.28 14.34 -9.26
C ILE A 118 -4.42 15.65 -10.05
N ASP A 119 -3.52 15.92 -10.99
CA ASP A 119 -3.50 17.15 -11.80
C ASP A 119 -4.57 17.19 -12.91
N ALA A 120 -5.48 16.21 -12.97
CA ALA A 120 -6.52 16.15 -13.99
C ALA A 120 -7.49 17.35 -13.89
N GLU A 121 -7.65 18.10 -14.99
CA GLU A 121 -8.49 19.29 -15.02
C GLU A 121 -9.98 18.93 -15.15
N ALA A 122 -10.75 19.32 -14.15
CA ALA A 122 -12.18 19.03 -14.07
C ALA A 122 -13.02 19.87 -15.06
N PRO A 123 -14.11 19.30 -15.61
CA PRO A 123 -14.98 19.99 -16.55
C PRO A 123 -15.76 21.12 -15.88
N SER A 124 -16.12 22.14 -16.67
CA SER A 124 -16.95 23.25 -16.20
C SER A 124 -18.37 22.79 -15.84
N TYR A 125 -18.90 23.28 -14.72
CA TYR A 125 -20.25 22.95 -14.28
C TYR A 125 -21.31 23.81 -14.98
N ALA A 126 -22.22 23.17 -15.73
CA ALA A 126 -23.39 23.83 -16.32
C ALA A 126 -24.56 23.85 -15.31
N GLY A 127 -24.96 25.04 -14.86
CA GLY A 127 -26.12 25.19 -13.97
C GLY A 127 -27.46 25.01 -14.70
N CYS A 128 -28.47 24.50 -13.98
CA CYS A 128 -29.85 24.39 -14.46
C CYS A 128 -30.61 25.73 -14.44
N THR A 129 -30.09 26.75 -15.13
CA THR A 129 -30.62 28.13 -15.10
C THR A 129 -31.38 28.53 -16.35
N ALA A 130 -31.48 27.66 -17.35
CA ALA A 130 -32.16 27.96 -18.60
C ALA A 130 -33.69 28.11 -18.43
N ALA A 131 -34.28 29.04 -19.19
CA ALA A 131 -35.72 29.31 -19.17
C ALA A 131 -36.50 28.48 -20.21
N SER A 132 -35.83 27.85 -21.17
CA SER A 132 -36.42 26.96 -22.17
C SER A 132 -36.14 25.50 -21.84
N ALA A 133 -37.03 24.59 -22.26
CA ALA A 133 -36.81 23.15 -22.13
C ALA A 133 -35.51 22.71 -22.84
N SER A 134 -35.29 23.18 -24.08
CA SER A 134 -34.08 22.86 -24.84
C SER A 134 -32.78 23.27 -24.13
N GLY A 135 -32.76 24.44 -23.47
CA GLY A 135 -31.57 24.89 -22.74
C GLY A 135 -31.34 24.11 -21.44
N LEU A 136 -32.41 23.57 -20.84
CA LEU A 136 -32.30 22.66 -19.69
C LEU A 136 -31.83 21.28 -20.13
N ASP A 137 -32.27 20.79 -21.29
CA ASP A 137 -31.81 19.53 -21.88
C ASP A 137 -30.31 19.60 -22.24
N GLU A 138 -29.87 20.72 -22.83
CA GLU A 138 -28.44 20.98 -23.11
C GLU A 138 -27.62 21.04 -21.81
N ALA A 139 -28.12 21.71 -20.76
CA ALA A 139 -27.45 21.75 -19.47
C ALA A 139 -27.38 20.35 -18.83
N ALA A 140 -28.47 19.58 -18.91
CA ALA A 140 -28.50 18.20 -18.42
C ALA A 140 -27.51 17.29 -19.16
N ALA A 141 -27.37 17.45 -20.48
CA ALA A 141 -26.38 16.71 -21.27
C ALA A 141 -24.94 17.07 -20.87
N SER A 142 -24.63 18.36 -20.70
CA SER A 142 -23.31 18.80 -20.23
C SER A 142 -23.01 18.30 -18.81
N LEU A 143 -24.02 18.25 -17.93
CA LEU A 143 -23.88 17.65 -16.61
C LEU A 143 -23.64 16.12 -16.70
N ALA A 144 -24.32 15.42 -17.61
CA ALA A 144 -24.08 13.99 -17.82
C ALA A 144 -22.62 13.72 -18.26
N GLU A 145 -22.09 14.49 -19.22
CA GLU A 145 -20.68 14.42 -19.63
C GLU A 145 -19.72 14.70 -18.46
N ALA A 146 -20.02 15.71 -17.64
CA ALA A 146 -19.23 16.00 -16.44
C ALA A 146 -19.27 14.84 -15.45
N SER A 147 -20.43 14.20 -15.27
CA SER A 147 -20.58 13.03 -14.40
C SER A 147 -19.72 11.86 -14.87
N GLU A 148 -19.76 11.53 -16.16
CA GLU A 148 -18.95 10.46 -16.75
C GLU A 148 -17.44 10.73 -16.60
N TRP A 149 -17.03 12.00 -16.76
CA TRP A 149 -15.66 12.42 -16.48
C TRP A 149 -15.29 12.14 -15.02
N TYR A 150 -16.09 12.60 -14.05
CA TYR A 150 -15.79 12.39 -12.63
C TYR A 150 -15.75 10.90 -12.27
N GLU A 151 -16.66 10.09 -12.80
CA GLU A 151 -16.64 8.64 -12.54
C GLU A 151 -15.39 7.96 -13.10
N THR A 152 -14.99 8.32 -14.32
CA THR A 152 -13.80 7.77 -14.97
C THR A 152 -12.53 8.20 -14.24
N HIS A 153 -12.42 9.49 -13.91
CA HIS A 153 -11.26 10.03 -13.21
C HIS A 153 -11.18 9.57 -11.76
N THR A 154 -12.32 9.35 -11.07
CA THR A 154 -12.31 8.73 -9.73
C THR A 154 -11.74 7.30 -9.79
N LYS A 155 -12.16 6.50 -10.79
CA LYS A 155 -11.61 5.14 -10.96
C LYS A 155 -10.12 5.16 -11.31
N SER A 156 -9.70 6.07 -12.19
CA SER A 156 -8.30 6.21 -12.56
C SER A 156 -7.45 6.66 -11.37
N LEU A 157 -7.94 7.62 -10.57
CA LEU A 157 -7.28 8.08 -9.37
C LEU A 157 -7.17 6.96 -8.33
N GLN A 158 -8.24 6.20 -8.11
CA GLN A 158 -8.21 5.05 -7.20
C GLN A 158 -7.20 4.01 -7.67
N ALA A 159 -7.16 3.71 -8.97
CA ALA A 159 -6.19 2.76 -9.51
C ALA A 159 -4.74 3.25 -9.33
N ALA A 160 -4.49 4.55 -9.42
CA ALA A 160 -3.17 5.12 -9.15
C ALA A 160 -2.80 5.01 -7.67
N VAL A 161 -3.73 5.30 -6.76
CA VAL A 161 -3.54 5.08 -5.30
C VAL A 161 -3.23 3.62 -5.00
N ASP A 162 -4.04 2.69 -5.52
CA ASP A 162 -3.84 1.25 -5.34
C ASP A 162 -2.48 0.79 -5.90
N ALA A 163 -1.99 1.42 -6.97
CA ALA A 163 -0.67 1.14 -7.55
C ALA A 163 0.48 1.61 -6.64
N VAL A 164 0.34 2.78 -6.00
CA VAL A 164 1.30 3.25 -4.98
C VAL A 164 1.35 2.27 -3.82
N ASP A 165 0.20 1.91 -3.25
CA ASP A 165 0.11 0.96 -2.13
C ASP A 165 0.70 -0.41 -2.47
N ALA A 166 0.40 -0.91 -3.67
CA ALA A 166 0.98 -2.16 -4.17
C ALA A 166 2.50 -2.08 -4.31
N SER A 167 3.03 -0.94 -4.78
CA SER A 167 4.46 -0.68 -4.94
C SER A 167 5.18 -0.60 -3.59
N VAL A 168 4.57 0.05 -2.58
CA VAL A 168 5.08 0.07 -1.20
C VAL A 168 5.12 -1.34 -0.62
N LEU A 169 4.07 -2.13 -0.84
CA LEU A 169 4.02 -3.52 -0.37
C LEU A 169 5.08 -4.39 -1.08
N ASP A 170 5.27 -4.21 -2.39
CA ASP A 170 6.32 -4.90 -3.13
C ASP A 170 7.72 -4.56 -2.64
N LYS A 171 7.98 -3.29 -2.32
CA LYS A 171 9.24 -2.86 -1.71
C LYS A 171 9.45 -3.52 -0.36
N THR A 172 8.42 -3.50 0.49
CA THR A 172 8.43 -4.13 1.82
C THR A 172 8.73 -5.63 1.73
N VAL A 173 8.08 -6.33 0.80
CA VAL A 173 8.31 -7.75 0.52
C VAL A 173 9.72 -8.01 0.01
N SER A 174 10.24 -7.17 -0.88
CA SER A 174 11.60 -7.27 -1.43
C SER A 174 12.67 -7.09 -0.34
N ASP A 175 12.51 -6.07 0.51
CA ASP A 175 13.42 -5.81 1.63
C ASP A 175 13.39 -6.94 2.65
N ALA A 176 12.20 -7.46 2.97
CA ALA A 176 12.02 -8.59 3.86
C ALA A 176 12.70 -9.86 3.32
N ARG A 177 12.61 -10.14 2.01
CA ARG A 177 13.34 -11.26 1.38
C ARG A 177 14.85 -11.06 1.47
N THR A 178 15.34 -9.87 1.18
CA THR A 178 16.76 -9.53 1.31
C THR A 178 17.25 -9.73 2.75
N LEU A 179 16.45 -9.34 3.75
CA LEU A 179 16.75 -9.60 5.15
C LEU A 179 16.79 -11.10 5.46
N LEU A 180 15.79 -11.86 5.00
CA LEU A 180 15.70 -13.31 5.17
C LEU A 180 16.97 -14.01 4.68
N ASP A 181 17.44 -13.66 3.49
CA ASP A 181 18.63 -14.23 2.87
C ASP A 181 19.92 -13.80 3.61
N SER A 182 20.03 -12.52 3.96
CA SER A 182 21.23 -11.98 4.64
C SER A 182 21.43 -12.50 6.06
N THR A 183 20.35 -12.99 6.68
CA THR A 183 20.32 -13.50 8.06
C THR A 183 20.32 -15.04 8.14
N ASP A 184 20.47 -15.72 7.01
CA ASP A 184 20.65 -17.18 7.01
C ASP A 184 21.87 -17.59 7.85
N GLY A 185 21.66 -18.57 8.73
CA GLY A 185 22.65 -19.03 9.71
C GLY A 185 23.01 -18.05 10.85
N LYS A 186 22.47 -16.81 10.84
CA LYS A 186 22.77 -15.77 11.83
C LYS A 186 21.67 -15.54 12.87
N VAL A 187 20.50 -16.14 12.69
CA VAL A 187 19.41 -16.14 13.69
C VAL A 187 19.59 -17.28 14.69
N GLN A 188 19.18 -17.05 15.93
CA GLN A 188 19.20 -18.05 16.99
C GLN A 188 18.20 -19.18 16.72
N ASP A 189 16.99 -18.82 16.25
CA ASP A 189 15.87 -19.74 16.06
C ASP A 189 15.42 -19.81 14.59
N LYS A 190 15.28 -21.04 14.08
CA LYS A 190 14.77 -21.29 12.72
C LYS A 190 13.32 -20.85 12.54
N SER A 191 12.52 -20.91 13.61
CA SER A 191 11.12 -20.50 13.61
C SER A 191 10.93 -19.00 13.33
N THR A 192 11.86 -18.14 13.74
CA THR A 192 11.84 -16.70 13.45
C THR A 192 11.94 -16.43 11.95
N ARG A 193 12.75 -17.24 11.26
CA ARG A 193 12.93 -17.16 9.81
C ARG A 193 11.71 -17.70 9.06
N GLU A 194 11.17 -18.83 9.51
CA GLU A 194 9.94 -19.42 8.94
C GLU A 194 8.73 -18.48 9.09
N ALA A 195 8.63 -17.75 10.21
CA ALA A 195 7.58 -16.75 10.41
C ALA A 195 7.70 -15.58 9.40
N LEU A 196 8.93 -15.10 9.14
CA LEU A 196 9.16 -14.06 8.13
C LEU A 196 8.87 -14.57 6.71
N GLU A 197 9.31 -15.79 6.38
CA GLU A 197 9.02 -16.42 5.08
C GLU A 197 7.51 -16.57 4.84
N LYS A 198 6.77 -16.98 5.86
CA LYS A 198 5.31 -17.07 5.80
C LYS A 198 4.66 -15.70 5.59
N ALA A 199 5.06 -14.69 6.37
CA ALA A 199 4.51 -13.34 6.24
C ALA A 199 4.78 -12.72 4.86
N ILE A 200 5.97 -12.95 4.31
CA ILE A 200 6.34 -12.60 2.93
C ILE A 200 5.43 -13.30 1.92
N GLY A 201 5.16 -14.59 2.11
CA GLY A 201 4.28 -15.37 1.25
C GLY A 201 2.83 -14.89 1.27
N GLU A 202 2.36 -14.44 2.43
CA GLU A 202 1.02 -13.86 2.63
C GLU A 202 0.92 -12.39 2.17
N ARG A 203 2.06 -11.73 1.90
CA ARG A 203 2.17 -10.30 1.59
C ARG A 203 1.42 -9.41 2.61
N ASP A 204 1.49 -9.78 3.88
CA ASP A 204 0.90 -9.02 4.98
C ASP A 204 1.96 -8.05 5.52
N ALA A 205 1.77 -6.75 5.26
CA ALA A 205 2.72 -5.70 5.65
C ALA A 205 2.96 -5.67 7.17
N ASP A 206 1.91 -5.84 7.97
CA ASP A 206 2.01 -5.81 9.44
C ASP A 206 2.73 -7.04 9.96
N ALA A 207 2.41 -8.22 9.43
CA ALA A 207 3.09 -9.46 9.78
C ALA A 207 4.56 -9.43 9.36
N ILE A 208 4.87 -8.88 8.18
CA ILE A 208 6.25 -8.69 7.71
C ILE A 208 6.99 -7.76 8.67
N ALA A 209 6.42 -6.61 9.02
CA ALA A 209 7.06 -5.65 9.93
C ALA A 209 7.34 -6.26 11.31
N GLN A 210 6.42 -7.07 11.85
CA GLN A 210 6.61 -7.79 13.10
C GLN A 210 7.71 -8.86 13.00
N ALA A 211 7.68 -9.67 11.93
CA ALA A 211 8.64 -10.73 11.72
C ALA A 211 10.06 -10.18 11.46
N VAL A 212 10.20 -9.09 10.71
CA VAL A 212 11.48 -8.37 10.50
C VAL A 212 12.06 -7.92 11.84
N LYS A 213 11.24 -7.32 12.72
CA LYS A 213 11.69 -6.93 14.08
C LYS A 213 12.17 -8.13 14.89
N ALA A 214 11.46 -9.25 14.82
CA ALA A 214 11.84 -10.49 15.52
C ALA A 214 13.15 -11.08 14.97
N VAL A 215 13.34 -11.11 13.65
CA VAL A 215 14.59 -11.54 13.01
C VAL A 215 15.76 -10.69 13.48
N ASN A 216 15.63 -9.37 13.43
CA ASN A 216 16.68 -8.44 13.86
C ASN A 216 17.02 -8.61 15.36
N ALA A 217 16.01 -8.81 16.21
CA ALA A 217 16.24 -9.10 17.63
C ALA A 217 16.97 -10.44 17.84
N SER A 218 16.62 -11.47 17.07
CA SER A 218 17.26 -12.79 17.14
C SER A 218 18.72 -12.76 16.68
N VAL A 219 19.03 -12.02 15.60
CA VAL A 219 20.41 -11.81 15.14
C VAL A 219 21.24 -11.14 16.23
N LYS A 220 20.73 -10.04 16.81
CA LYS A 220 21.43 -9.32 17.89
C LYS A 220 21.68 -10.20 19.13
N ALA A 221 20.69 -11.02 19.51
CA ALA A 221 20.84 -11.95 20.63
C ALA A 221 21.91 -13.03 20.35
N LYS A 222 21.96 -13.55 19.11
CA LYS A 222 22.99 -14.50 18.70
C LYS A 222 24.37 -13.86 18.66
N GLU A 223 24.52 -12.65 18.13
CA GLU A 223 25.79 -11.91 18.13
C GLU A 223 26.32 -11.67 19.55
N GLU A 224 25.45 -11.33 20.50
CA GLU A 224 25.82 -11.16 21.90
C GLU A 224 26.24 -12.49 22.55
N ALA A 225 25.51 -13.58 22.25
CA ALA A 225 25.85 -14.91 22.74
C ALA A 225 27.19 -15.40 22.17
N ASP A 226 27.42 -15.22 20.86
CA ASP A 226 28.64 -15.62 20.17
C ASP A 226 29.85 -14.82 20.70
N ARG A 227 29.69 -13.50 20.93
CA ARG A 227 30.72 -12.67 21.58
C ARG A 227 31.05 -13.17 22.98
N LYS A 228 30.04 -13.44 23.81
CA LYS A 228 30.25 -13.93 25.18
C LYS A 228 30.95 -15.30 25.19
N ALA A 229 30.57 -16.19 24.29
CA ALA A 229 31.22 -17.49 24.15
C ALA A 229 32.69 -17.35 23.72
N GLN A 230 32.99 -16.39 22.84
CA GLN A 230 34.37 -16.09 22.45
C GLN A 230 35.19 -15.55 23.63
N GLU A 231 34.65 -14.61 24.40
CA GLU A 231 35.30 -14.07 25.60
C GLU A 231 35.57 -15.16 26.65
N GLU A 232 34.62 -16.06 26.88
CA GLU A 232 34.78 -17.21 27.79
C GLU A 232 35.85 -18.19 27.27
N ALA A 233 35.87 -18.49 25.96
CA ALA A 233 36.87 -19.37 25.36
C ALA A 233 38.28 -18.77 25.41
N GLU A 234 38.43 -17.46 25.18
CA GLU A 234 39.72 -16.75 25.31
C GLU A 234 40.20 -16.75 26.76
N ALA A 235 39.31 -16.55 27.73
CA ALA A 235 39.63 -16.63 29.15
C ALA A 235 40.08 -18.04 29.57
N GLU A 236 39.40 -19.08 29.09
CA GLU A 236 39.78 -20.47 29.36
C GLU A 236 41.13 -20.82 28.73
N ALA A 237 41.36 -20.42 27.48
CA ALA A 237 42.65 -20.62 26.81
C ALA A 237 43.80 -19.92 27.53
N ALA A 238 43.59 -18.69 28.02
CA ALA A 238 44.57 -17.97 28.82
C ALA A 238 44.86 -18.67 30.16
N ALA A 239 43.83 -19.21 30.83
CA ALA A 239 44.00 -19.97 32.07
C ALA A 239 44.76 -21.29 31.86
N GLN A 240 44.47 -22.02 30.78
CA GLN A 240 45.20 -23.24 30.41
C GLN A 240 46.67 -22.94 30.08
N ALA A 241 46.95 -21.87 29.32
CA ALA A 241 48.31 -21.46 29.01
C ALA A 241 49.11 -21.08 30.27
N GLN A 242 48.49 -20.42 31.25
CA GLN A 242 49.13 -20.13 32.54
C GLN A 242 49.43 -21.41 33.32
N ALA A 243 48.48 -22.35 33.38
CA ALA A 243 48.67 -23.62 34.07
C ALA A 243 49.81 -24.47 33.44
N GLU A 244 49.90 -24.51 32.11
CA GLU A 244 51.00 -25.19 31.41
C GLU A 244 52.36 -24.52 31.67
N ALA A 245 52.41 -23.19 31.68
CA ALA A 245 53.63 -22.44 31.99
C ALA A 245 54.11 -22.72 33.43
N GLU A 246 53.19 -22.77 34.40
CA GLU A 246 53.52 -23.13 35.78
C GLU A 246 54.01 -24.58 35.90
N ALA A 247 53.36 -25.52 35.21
CA ALA A 247 53.79 -26.93 35.19
C ALA A 247 55.19 -27.10 34.57
N ALA A 248 55.47 -26.40 33.47
CA ALA A 248 56.79 -26.41 32.83
C ALA A 248 57.88 -25.82 33.74
N ALA A 249 57.58 -24.72 34.46
CA ALA A 249 58.50 -24.13 35.42
C ALA A 249 58.81 -25.08 36.59
N GLN A 250 57.80 -25.79 37.11
CA GLN A 250 58.00 -26.80 38.17
C GLN A 250 58.85 -27.99 37.69
N ALA A 251 58.62 -28.47 36.46
CA ALA A 251 59.42 -29.56 35.88
C ALA A 251 60.90 -29.16 35.71
N GLN A 252 61.19 -27.93 35.26
CA GLN A 252 62.57 -27.43 35.16
C GLN A 252 63.24 -27.31 36.53
N ALA A 253 62.52 -26.89 37.57
CA ALA A 253 63.04 -26.81 38.93
C ALA A 253 63.39 -28.20 39.50
N GLN A 254 62.58 -29.22 39.24
CA GLN A 254 62.89 -30.60 39.68
C GLN A 254 64.07 -31.21 38.92
N ALA A 255 64.23 -30.93 37.62
CA ALA A 255 65.38 -31.41 36.83
C ALA A 255 66.71 -30.79 37.32
N GLN A 256 66.71 -29.53 37.73
CA GLN A 256 67.88 -28.85 38.32
C GLN A 256 68.29 -29.46 39.67
N GLN A 257 67.33 -29.90 40.49
CA GLN A 257 67.61 -30.57 41.78
C GLN A 257 68.26 -31.95 41.61
N TYR A 258 67.87 -32.72 40.60
CA TYR A 258 68.48 -34.03 40.32
C TYR A 258 69.88 -33.93 39.71
N SER A 259 70.23 -32.81 39.07
CA SER A 259 71.57 -32.62 38.50
C SER A 259 72.66 -32.31 39.54
N TYR A 260 72.30 -31.84 40.74
CA TYR A 260 73.25 -31.57 41.82
C TYR A 260 73.61 -32.79 42.68
N GLY A 261 73.01 -33.96 42.45
CA GLY A 261 73.25 -35.19 43.25
C GLY A 261 74.30 -36.17 42.69
N GLN A 262 74.90 -35.93 41.52
CA GLN A 262 75.85 -36.86 40.86
C GLN A 262 77.28 -36.32 40.78
N SER A 263 77.74 -35.59 41.81
CA SER A 263 79.13 -35.12 41.93
C SER A 263 79.84 -35.76 43.13
N TYR A 264 79.97 -37.09 43.13
CA TYR A 264 80.94 -37.75 44.01
C TYR A 264 81.50 -39.04 43.41
N THR A 265 82.38 -38.94 42.41
CA THR A 265 83.45 -39.94 42.23
C THR A 265 84.75 -39.23 41.76
N PRO A 266 85.92 -39.56 42.34
CA PRO A 266 87.19 -38.89 42.05
C PRO A 266 87.87 -39.43 40.79
N SER A 267 88.60 -38.54 40.12
CA SER A 267 89.39 -38.81 38.92
C SER A 267 90.43 -39.93 39.09
N TYR A 268 90.54 -40.81 38.09
CA TYR A 268 91.82 -41.44 37.75
C TYR A 268 91.93 -41.63 36.23
N SER A 269 92.98 -41.05 35.66
CA SER A 269 93.38 -41.17 34.26
C SER A 269 94.17 -42.46 34.01
N TYR A 270 93.82 -43.23 32.99
CA TYR A 270 94.78 -44.02 32.20
C TYR A 270 94.16 -44.44 30.87
N GLY A 271 94.96 -44.43 29.79
CA GLY A 271 94.48 -44.51 28.42
C GLY A 271 94.29 -45.91 27.84
N THR A 272 94.41 -45.95 26.51
CA THR A 272 94.56 -47.09 25.57
C THR A 272 93.31 -47.88 25.15
N GLY A 273 92.88 -47.65 23.89
CA GLY A 273 92.81 -48.67 22.83
C GLY A 273 91.56 -49.57 22.67
N GLY A 274 91.11 -49.74 21.41
CA GLY A 274 90.34 -50.90 20.90
C GLY A 274 88.84 -50.62 20.65
N TYR A 275 88.37 -50.29 19.45
CA TYR A 275 88.09 -51.12 18.26
C TYR A 275 86.82 -52.00 18.30
N SER A 276 85.94 -51.76 17.30
CA SER A 276 84.98 -52.64 16.58
C SER A 276 83.53 -52.89 17.03
N GLY A 277 82.64 -52.73 16.02
CA GLY A 277 81.29 -53.32 15.84
C GLY A 277 80.20 -52.24 15.67
N GLY A 278 79.71 -51.81 14.49
CA GLY A 278 79.30 -52.55 13.28
C GLY A 278 78.03 -53.36 13.59
N THR A 279 76.84 -53.22 12.99
CA THR A 279 76.44 -52.90 11.61
C THR A 279 74.90 -52.74 11.49
N SER A 280 74.48 -52.19 10.36
CA SER A 280 73.18 -51.77 9.84
C SER A 280 72.05 -52.82 9.62
N SER A 281 70.83 -52.26 9.47
CA SER A 281 69.81 -52.47 8.40
C SER A 281 68.87 -53.70 8.32
N GLY A 282 67.59 -53.39 7.99
CA GLY A 282 66.54 -54.24 7.37
C GLY A 282 65.18 -54.09 8.10
N GLY A 283 64.05 -53.58 7.57
CA GLY A 283 63.43 -53.66 6.22
C GLY A 283 62.95 -55.11 5.97
N SER A 284 61.71 -55.51 5.67
CA SER A 284 60.46 -54.91 5.15
C SER A 284 59.33 -55.95 5.38
N THR A 285 58.02 -55.65 5.29
CA THR A 285 57.10 -56.01 4.16
C THR A 285 55.68 -55.48 4.48
N SER A 286 55.09 -54.55 3.71
CA SER A 286 54.32 -54.69 2.45
C SER A 286 52.84 -55.09 2.59
N SER A 287 51.95 -54.13 2.30
CA SER A 287 50.68 -54.19 1.54
C SER A 287 49.78 -53.05 2.05
N GLY A 288 49.18 -52.17 1.27
CA GLY A 288 49.04 -52.00 -0.16
C GLY A 288 47.77 -51.17 -0.40
N SER A 289 47.85 -50.17 -1.28
CA SER A 289 46.73 -49.49 -1.96
C SER A 289 45.97 -48.43 -1.12
N THR A 290 45.70 -47.20 -1.58
CA THR A 290 45.70 -46.66 -2.96
C THR A 290 45.64 -45.12 -2.95
N SER A 291 46.34 -44.53 -3.94
CA SER A 291 46.12 -43.22 -4.61
C SER A 291 45.95 -41.96 -3.72
N GLY A 292 46.86 -40.97 -3.74
CA GLY A 292 47.50 -40.33 -4.89
C GLY A 292 46.62 -39.15 -5.35
N GLY A 293 47.09 -37.91 -5.52
CA GLY A 293 48.42 -37.32 -5.45
C GLY A 293 48.42 -36.03 -6.28
N SER A 294 49.43 -35.19 -6.05
CA SER A 294 49.84 -34.02 -6.86
C SER A 294 48.97 -32.77 -6.68
N SER A 295 49.46 -31.55 -6.49
CA SER A 295 50.78 -30.88 -6.64
C SER A 295 50.55 -29.47 -6.05
N GLY A 296 51.38 -28.83 -5.22
CA GLY A 296 52.82 -28.68 -5.29
C GLY A 296 53.18 -27.44 -6.13
N TRP A 297 53.88 -26.46 -5.50
CA TRP A 297 54.62 -25.30 -6.07
C TRP A 297 53.86 -23.97 -6.19
N ASN A 298 54.39 -22.79 -5.86
CA ASN A 298 55.64 -22.37 -5.19
C ASN A 298 55.50 -20.89 -4.77
N GLY A 299 56.36 -20.42 -3.86
CA GLY A 299 56.42 -19.00 -3.47
C GLY A 299 57.34 -18.10 -4.33
N TYR A 300 57.41 -16.85 -3.84
CA TYR A 300 58.37 -15.73 -4.05
C TYR A 300 57.97 -14.54 -4.93
N GLN A 301 57.94 -13.36 -4.27
CA GLN A 301 58.32 -11.98 -4.67
C GLN A 301 57.68 -11.39 -5.94
N GLY A 302 57.21 -10.14 -6.02
CA GLY A 302 57.29 -8.89 -5.25
C GLY A 302 56.90 -7.74 -6.21
N ASP A 303 56.69 -6.52 -5.70
CA ASP A 303 56.45 -5.25 -6.45
C ASP A 303 55.06 -5.09 -7.13
N GLY A 304 54.23 -4.06 -6.91
CA GLY A 304 54.32 -2.89 -6.04
C GLY A 304 53.24 -1.83 -6.32
N THR A 305 53.06 -0.96 -5.33
CA THR A 305 52.61 0.45 -5.36
C THR A 305 51.12 0.82 -5.56
N GLY A 306 50.64 1.73 -4.68
CA GLY A 306 49.50 2.64 -4.93
C GLY A 306 48.31 2.51 -3.95
N ASN A 307 48.40 2.92 -2.68
CA ASN A 307 48.18 4.29 -2.15
C ASN A 307 46.71 4.65 -1.79
N GLN A 308 46.54 5.08 -0.53
CA GLN A 308 45.43 5.83 0.13
C GLN A 308 44.12 5.07 0.35
N GLY A 309 43.52 5.01 1.55
CA GLY A 309 43.62 5.88 2.72
C GLY A 309 42.19 6.29 3.11
N GLY A 310 41.77 6.07 4.36
CA GLY A 310 40.53 6.63 4.89
C GLY A 310 39.73 5.67 5.77
N ALA A 311 39.70 5.98 7.06
CA ALA A 311 38.82 5.38 8.07
C ALA A 311 37.32 5.60 7.77
N PRO A 312 36.43 4.99 8.55
CA PRO A 312 35.66 5.88 9.41
C PRO A 312 35.48 5.37 10.84
N GLY A 313 35.83 6.23 11.80
CA GLY A 313 35.18 6.32 13.10
C GLY A 313 34.24 7.52 13.12
N GLY A 314 33.18 7.44 13.93
CA GLY A 314 32.16 8.46 14.20
C GLY A 314 30.77 7.85 14.05
N VAL A 315 30.08 7.35 15.09
CA VAL A 315 29.58 8.00 16.31
C VAL A 315 28.76 9.27 16.03
N ILE A 316 27.43 9.16 16.03
CA ILE A 316 26.48 10.20 16.47
C ILE A 316 25.31 9.51 17.24
N PRO A 317 24.81 10.06 18.37
CA PRO A 317 24.20 9.33 19.49
C PRO A 317 22.65 9.26 19.46
N PRO A 318 22.01 8.54 20.42
CA PRO A 318 20.57 8.62 20.65
C PRO A 318 20.22 9.73 21.68
N ASN A 319 19.27 10.62 21.33
CA ASN A 319 18.42 11.35 22.27
C ASN A 319 17.19 11.87 21.49
N VAL A 320 15.99 11.30 21.63
CA VAL A 320 14.95 11.50 22.68
C VAL A 320 14.28 12.89 22.65
N ALA A 321 12.95 12.82 22.50
CA ALA A 321 11.90 13.76 22.89
C ALA A 321 11.51 14.91 21.93
N GLY A 322 10.23 14.86 21.54
CA GLY A 322 9.44 15.85 20.82
C GLY A 322 8.13 15.20 20.40
#